data_AF-A0A7V1U6Z4-F1
#
_entry.id   AF-A0A7V1U6Z4-F1
#
_cell.length_a   1.000
_cell.length_b   1.000
_cell.length_c   1.000
_cell.angle_alpha   90.00
_cell.angle_beta   90.00
_cell.angle_gamma   90.00
#
_symmetry.space_group_name_H-M   'P 1'
#
loop_
_entity.id
_entity.type
_entity.pdbx_description
1 polymer ?
#
loop_
_entity_poly.entity_id
_entity_poly.type
_entity_poly.pdbx_seq_one_letter_code
_entity_poly.pdbx_strand_id
1 'polypeptide(L)'
;MRELTEAIRAAAYRLLVWSIGSLAQPALLALHAAALTRELNAEGRAIGLPLAAAPGAVTARQLLLWQAGVPDPVSYADAAPEHDPVRWYGERLLGEEAADLLVWIDAFGSRPPPATTVRTILLSRPGSPSFGTPELAFPIATPGLDHPGDLYRTDPVVTLRSRGLRRTALPTVAAVLAAIGERLPPPRI
;
A
#
# COMPACT_ATOMS: atom_id res chain seq x y z
N MET A 1 5.49 4.91 -34.40
CA MET A 1 5.31 3.46 -34.05
C MET A 1 6.40 2.55 -34.64
N ARG A 2 6.70 2.64 -35.95
CA ARG A 2 7.74 1.79 -36.58
C ARG A 2 9.14 2.03 -36.00
N GLU A 3 9.57 3.29 -35.95
CA GLU A 3 10.86 3.70 -35.39
C GLU A 3 11.05 3.25 -33.92
N LEU A 4 10.01 3.38 -33.10
CA LEU A 4 10.03 2.91 -31.71
C LEU A 4 10.27 1.39 -31.64
N THR A 5 9.63 0.63 -32.52
CA THR A 5 9.78 -0.84 -32.55
C THR A 5 11.19 -1.23 -32.95
N GLU A 6 11.76 -0.58 -33.96
CA GLU A 6 13.13 -0.83 -34.40
C GLU A 6 14.14 -0.46 -33.31
N ALA A 7 13.97 0.68 -32.65
CA ALA A 7 14.80 1.09 -31.53
C ALA A 7 14.75 0.07 -30.37
N ILE A 8 13.56 -0.42 -30.01
CA ILE A 8 13.41 -1.46 -29.00
C ILE A 8 14.10 -2.75 -29.43
N ARG A 9 13.93 -3.19 -30.68
CA ARG A 9 14.56 -4.44 -31.18
C ARG A 9 16.07 -4.33 -31.26
N ALA A 10 16.62 -3.18 -31.63
CA ALA A 10 18.06 -2.94 -31.70
C ALA A 10 18.76 -2.85 -30.33
N ALA A 11 18.02 -2.61 -29.24
CA ALA A 11 18.61 -2.47 -27.92
C ALA A 11 19.16 -3.80 -27.36
N ALA A 12 20.41 -3.79 -26.88
CA ALA A 12 21.04 -4.96 -26.25
C ALA A 12 20.40 -5.34 -24.90
N TYR A 13 19.90 -4.34 -24.18
CA TYR A 13 19.22 -4.53 -22.89
C TYR A 13 18.01 -3.59 -22.81
N ARG A 14 16.83 -4.17 -22.58
CA ARG A 14 15.56 -3.44 -22.61
C ARG A 14 15.02 -3.29 -21.19
N LEU A 15 14.83 -2.08 -20.73
CA LEU A 15 14.24 -1.79 -19.43
C LEU A 15 12.91 -1.05 -19.64
N LEU A 16 11.81 -1.70 -19.25
CA LEU A 16 10.47 -1.12 -19.29
C LEU A 16 10.14 -0.64 -17.88
N VAL A 17 9.99 0.68 -17.68
CA VAL A 17 9.70 1.28 -16.38
C VAL A 17 8.31 1.91 -16.41
N TRP A 18 7.49 1.65 -15.39
CA TRP A 18 6.17 2.28 -15.26
C TRP A 18 5.80 2.53 -13.80
N SER A 19 5.07 3.62 -13.55
CA SER A 19 4.47 3.91 -12.25
C SER A 19 3.05 3.35 -12.21
N ILE A 20 2.77 2.42 -11.28
CA ILE A 20 1.44 1.79 -11.18
C ILE A 20 0.35 2.83 -10.91
N GLY A 21 0.64 3.83 -10.07
CA GLY A 21 -0.33 4.86 -9.69
C GLY A 21 -0.68 5.85 -10.81
N SER A 22 0.05 5.83 -11.93
CA SER A 22 -0.18 6.71 -13.08
C SER A 22 -0.95 6.02 -14.21
N LEU A 23 -1.30 4.74 -14.05
CA LEU A 23 -2.01 3.96 -15.06
C LEU A 23 -3.53 4.09 -14.87
N ALA A 24 -4.26 4.41 -15.93
CA ALA A 24 -5.72 4.52 -15.91
C ALA A 24 -6.42 3.16 -15.66
N GLN A 25 -5.80 2.07 -16.12
CA GLN A 25 -6.24 0.69 -15.90
C GLN A 25 -5.05 -0.15 -15.42
N PRO A 26 -4.64 0.00 -14.14
CA PRO A 26 -3.36 -0.51 -13.66
C PRO A 26 -3.22 -2.03 -13.79
N ALA A 27 -4.29 -2.80 -13.54
CA ALA A 27 -4.26 -4.25 -13.67
C ALA A 27 -4.04 -4.70 -15.13
N LEU A 28 -4.84 -4.18 -16.07
CA LEU A 28 -4.73 -4.53 -17.48
C LEU A 28 -3.40 -4.08 -18.08
N LEU A 29 -2.96 -2.86 -17.76
CA LEU A 29 -1.70 -2.31 -18.26
C LEU A 29 -0.49 -3.03 -17.67
N ALA A 30 -0.55 -3.49 -16.43
CA ALA A 30 0.48 -4.35 -15.85
C ALA A 30 0.56 -5.71 -16.57
N LEU A 31 -0.58 -6.32 -16.91
CA LEU A 31 -0.61 -7.57 -17.68
C LEU A 31 0.02 -7.39 -19.08
N HIS A 32 -0.33 -6.31 -19.79
CA HIS A 32 0.27 -6.02 -21.10
C HIS A 32 1.78 -5.74 -20.99
N ALA A 33 2.22 -4.99 -19.97
CA ALA A 33 3.65 -4.74 -19.75
C ALA A 33 4.43 -6.03 -19.44
N ALA A 34 3.84 -6.94 -18.65
CA ALA A 34 4.42 -8.25 -18.38
C ALA A 34 4.48 -9.12 -19.64
N ALA A 35 3.41 -9.15 -20.44
CA ALA A 35 3.37 -9.89 -21.70
C ALA A 35 4.41 -9.37 -22.70
N LEU A 36 4.50 -8.05 -22.88
CA LEU A 36 5.51 -7.41 -23.74
C LEU A 36 6.93 -7.71 -23.24
N THR A 37 7.17 -7.63 -21.93
CA THR A 37 8.49 -7.96 -21.35
C THR A 37 8.86 -9.41 -21.66
N ARG A 38 7.92 -10.34 -21.59
CA ARG A 38 8.13 -11.76 -21.94
C ARG A 38 8.44 -11.93 -23.44
N GLU A 39 7.69 -11.26 -24.31
CA GLU A 39 7.93 -11.30 -25.77
C GLU A 39 9.31 -10.75 -26.14
N LEU A 40 9.70 -9.62 -25.57
CA LEU A 40 11.03 -9.03 -25.80
C LEU A 40 12.17 -9.90 -25.27
N ASN A 41 11.92 -10.77 -24.28
CA ASN A 41 12.90 -11.74 -23.82
C ASN A 41 13.11 -12.93 -24.78
N ALA A 42 12.23 -13.13 -25.78
CA ALA A 42 12.45 -14.15 -26.80
C ALA A 42 13.58 -13.80 -27.77
N GLU A 43 13.88 -12.51 -27.92
CA GLU A 43 14.84 -11.97 -28.90
C GLU A 43 16.02 -11.22 -28.24
N GLY A 44 16.15 -11.32 -26.91
CA GLY A 44 17.25 -10.74 -26.15
C GLY A 44 16.90 -10.59 -24.68
N ARG A 45 17.50 -9.60 -23.99
CA ARG A 45 17.23 -9.38 -22.57
C ARG A 45 16.27 -8.22 -22.36
N ALA A 46 15.20 -8.46 -21.62
CA ALA A 46 14.28 -7.41 -21.17
C ALA A 46 13.91 -7.56 -19.69
N ILE A 47 13.71 -6.44 -19.00
CA ILE A 47 13.18 -6.39 -17.63
C ILE A 47 12.04 -5.39 -17.57
N GLY A 48 10.96 -5.77 -16.89
CA GLY A 48 9.90 -4.87 -16.47
C GLY A 48 10.11 -4.43 -15.03
N LEU A 49 10.05 -3.12 -14.78
CA LEU A 49 10.27 -2.50 -13.47
C LEU A 49 9.03 -1.69 -13.07
N PRO A 50 8.07 -2.31 -12.37
CA PRO A 50 6.95 -1.59 -11.79
C PRO A 50 7.42 -0.74 -10.60
N LEU A 51 7.09 0.54 -10.60
CA LEU A 51 7.33 1.46 -9.50
C LEU A 51 6.04 1.68 -8.72
N ALA A 52 6.12 1.46 -7.41
CA ALA A 52 5.01 1.73 -6.50
C ALA A 52 4.72 3.22 -6.38
N ALA A 53 3.43 3.55 -6.20
CA ALA A 53 2.95 4.92 -6.21
C ALA A 53 3.25 5.71 -4.92
N ALA A 54 3.36 5.03 -3.79
CA ALA A 54 3.51 5.68 -2.49
C ALA A 54 4.39 4.85 -1.53
N PRO A 55 5.09 5.50 -0.58
CA PRO A 55 5.78 4.81 0.51
C PRO A 55 4.81 3.97 1.34
N GLY A 56 5.31 2.87 1.92
CA GLY A 56 4.55 2.06 2.88
C GLY A 56 3.61 1.02 2.26
N ALA A 57 2.97 1.30 1.12
CA ALA A 57 2.04 0.35 0.48
C ALA A 57 2.73 -0.98 0.12
N VAL A 58 3.93 -0.91 -0.46
CA VAL A 58 4.75 -2.11 -0.75
C VAL A 58 5.11 -2.83 0.54
N THR A 59 5.56 -2.09 1.56
CA THR A 59 5.93 -2.66 2.86
C THR A 59 4.77 -3.41 3.50
N ALA A 60 3.58 -2.82 3.53
CA ALA A 60 2.38 -3.45 4.08
C ALA A 60 2.03 -4.74 3.34
N ARG A 61 2.05 -4.71 1.99
CA ARG A 61 1.78 -5.90 1.17
C ARG A 61 2.78 -7.02 1.40
N GLN A 62 4.08 -6.70 1.49
CA GLN A 62 5.13 -7.69 1.76
C GLN A 62 5.00 -8.31 3.15
N LEU A 63 4.64 -7.50 4.16
CA LEU A 63 4.37 -8.00 5.51
C LEU A 63 3.15 -8.91 5.55
N LEU A 64 2.05 -8.54 4.88
CA LEU A 64 0.86 -9.39 4.76
C LEU A 64 1.17 -10.71 4.07
N LEU A 65 1.90 -10.69 2.96
CA LEU A 65 2.33 -11.91 2.28
C LEU A 65 3.13 -12.83 3.21
N TRP A 66 4.05 -12.28 3.99
CA TRP A 66 4.86 -13.05 4.93
C TRP A 66 4.06 -13.58 6.13
N GLN A 67 3.17 -12.77 6.71
CA GLN A 67 2.44 -13.13 7.95
C GLN A 67 1.17 -13.93 7.69
N ALA A 68 0.44 -13.61 6.63
CA ALA A 68 -0.88 -14.17 6.31
C ALA A 68 -0.86 -15.12 5.12
N GLY A 69 0.24 -15.18 4.36
CA GLY A 69 0.35 -15.98 3.13
C GLY A 69 -0.38 -15.38 1.92
N VAL A 70 -1.00 -14.20 2.08
CA VAL A 70 -1.80 -13.53 1.06
C VAL A 70 -1.57 -12.01 1.07
N PRO A 71 -1.71 -11.31 -0.07
CA PRO A 71 -1.57 -9.85 -0.12
C PRO A 71 -2.85 -9.14 0.35
N ASP A 72 -2.80 -7.80 0.41
CA ASP A 72 -4.00 -6.98 0.52
C ASP A 72 -4.90 -7.08 -0.74
N PRO A 73 -6.22 -6.90 -0.60
CA PRO A 73 -6.96 -6.85 0.67
C PRO A 73 -7.06 -8.23 1.32
N VAL A 74 -7.12 -8.27 2.66
CA VAL A 74 -7.21 -9.50 3.46
C VAL A 74 -8.28 -9.35 4.55
N SER A 75 -9.09 -10.39 4.75
CA SER A 75 -10.05 -10.50 5.85
C SER A 75 -9.61 -11.54 6.87
N TYR A 76 -9.92 -11.29 8.13
CA TYR A 76 -9.72 -12.23 9.25
C TYR A 76 -11.06 -12.62 9.91
N ALA A 77 -12.19 -12.40 9.25
CA ALA A 77 -13.52 -12.61 9.81
C ALA A 77 -13.77 -14.08 10.21
N ASP A 78 -13.30 -15.04 9.41
CA ASP A 78 -13.50 -16.48 9.62
C ASP A 78 -12.24 -17.17 10.20
N ALA A 79 -11.46 -16.45 11.02
CA ALA A 79 -10.20 -16.84 11.66
C ALA A 79 -9.00 -17.13 10.73
N ALA A 80 -9.22 -17.71 9.55
CA ALA A 80 -8.19 -17.86 8.52
C ALA A 80 -8.09 -16.57 7.67
N PRO A 81 -6.88 -16.13 7.27
CA PRO A 81 -6.74 -15.01 6.34
C PRO A 81 -7.37 -15.35 4.99
N GLU A 82 -8.33 -14.54 4.55
CA GLU A 82 -8.99 -14.67 3.25
C GLU A 82 -8.61 -13.50 2.34
N HIS A 83 -8.07 -13.79 1.17
CA HIS A 83 -7.83 -12.80 0.13
C HIS A 83 -8.86 -12.94 -0.99
N ASP A 84 -9.67 -11.90 -1.13
CA ASP A 84 -10.59 -11.71 -2.25
C ASP A 84 -10.57 -10.20 -2.60
N PRO A 85 -9.96 -9.81 -3.73
CA PRO A 85 -9.78 -8.41 -4.11
C PRO A 85 -11.08 -7.72 -4.52
N VAL A 86 -12.18 -8.46 -4.70
CA VAL A 86 -13.51 -7.91 -4.97
C VAL A 86 -14.30 -7.83 -3.69
N ARG A 87 -14.43 -8.95 -2.96
CA ARG A 87 -15.22 -9.03 -1.72
C ARG A 87 -14.66 -8.12 -0.63
N TRP A 88 -13.35 -8.07 -0.45
CA TRP A 88 -12.73 -7.28 0.62
C TRP A 88 -12.19 -5.91 0.16
N TYR A 89 -12.65 -5.43 -1.00
CA TYR A 89 -12.26 -4.13 -1.51
C TYR A 89 -12.83 -3.00 -0.66
N GLY A 90 -11.95 -2.15 -0.10
CA GLY A 90 -12.32 -1.13 0.88
C GLY A 90 -13.38 -0.13 0.37
N GLU A 91 -13.23 0.40 -0.84
CA GLU A 91 -14.24 1.31 -1.40
C GLU A 91 -15.59 0.62 -1.64
N ARG A 92 -15.61 -0.69 -1.93
CA ARG A 92 -16.86 -1.46 -2.07
C ARG A 92 -17.55 -1.62 -0.72
N LEU A 93 -16.80 -2.05 0.31
CA LEU A 93 -17.35 -2.23 1.66
C LEU A 93 -17.94 -0.94 2.22
N LEU A 94 -17.28 0.20 1.97
CA LEU A 94 -17.79 1.51 2.37
C LEU A 94 -19.00 1.96 1.55
N GLY A 95 -19.00 1.73 0.23
CA GLY A 95 -20.11 2.11 -0.65
C GLY A 95 -21.38 1.26 -0.46
N GLU A 96 -21.23 0.01 -0.02
CA GLU A 96 -22.34 -0.89 0.33
C GLU A 96 -22.76 -0.79 1.80
N GLU A 97 -22.16 0.11 2.58
CA GLU A 97 -22.39 0.23 4.03
C GLU A 97 -22.18 -1.11 4.80
N ALA A 98 -21.29 -1.96 4.30
CA ALA A 98 -20.98 -3.27 4.87
C ALA A 98 -19.95 -3.20 6.02
N ALA A 99 -19.50 -2.00 6.38
CA ALA A 99 -18.54 -1.76 7.46
C ALA A 99 -19.12 -0.78 8.48
N ASP A 100 -19.08 -1.15 9.77
CA ASP A 100 -19.58 -0.29 10.86
C ASP A 100 -18.52 0.72 11.36
N LEU A 101 -17.25 0.44 11.09
CA LEU A 101 -16.09 1.23 11.54
C LEU A 101 -14.97 1.20 10.50
N LEU A 102 -14.39 2.36 10.23
CA LEU A 102 -13.18 2.54 9.42
C LEU A 102 -12.01 2.98 10.30
N VAL A 103 -10.90 2.24 10.27
CA VAL A 103 -9.61 2.70 10.81
C VAL A 103 -8.74 3.13 9.65
N TRP A 104 -8.55 4.44 9.50
CA TRP A 104 -7.71 5.01 8.44
C TRP A 104 -6.31 5.30 8.95
N ILE A 105 -5.30 4.68 8.33
CA ILE A 105 -3.89 4.86 8.70
C ILE A 105 -3.15 5.57 7.56
N ASP A 106 -2.65 6.77 7.82
CA ASP A 106 -1.84 7.54 6.88
C ASP A 106 -0.61 8.17 7.57
N ALA A 107 0.38 7.32 7.82
CA ALA A 107 1.64 7.72 8.45
C ALA A 107 2.53 8.59 7.54
N PHE A 108 2.33 8.51 6.21
CA PHE A 108 3.11 9.27 5.25
C PHE A 108 2.37 10.52 4.74
N GLY A 109 1.10 10.71 5.11
CA GLY A 109 0.21 11.77 4.62
C GLY A 109 0.10 11.75 3.09
N SER A 110 -0.13 10.55 2.56
CA SER A 110 -0.15 10.21 1.14
C SER A 110 -1.52 10.38 0.50
N ARG A 111 -2.61 10.13 1.25
CA ARG A 111 -3.98 10.21 0.75
C ARG A 111 -4.94 10.48 1.91
N PRO A 112 -5.88 11.45 1.76
CA PRO A 112 -6.93 11.64 2.75
C PRO A 112 -7.84 10.41 2.87
N PRO A 113 -8.55 10.24 4.00
CA PRO A 113 -9.56 9.20 4.13
C PRO A 113 -10.65 9.33 3.05
N PRO A 114 -11.25 8.22 2.59
CA PRO A 114 -12.37 8.27 1.66
C PRO A 114 -13.57 8.99 2.31
N ALA A 115 -14.37 9.66 1.50
CA ALA A 115 -15.65 10.22 1.97
C ALA A 115 -16.60 9.06 2.30
N THR A 116 -17.07 8.99 3.53
CA THR A 116 -17.98 7.94 4.01
C THR A 116 -18.79 8.45 5.20
N THR A 117 -19.97 7.86 5.40
CA THR A 117 -20.81 8.03 6.61
C THR A 117 -20.39 7.08 7.74
N VAL A 118 -19.54 6.09 7.45
CA VAL A 118 -19.02 5.12 8.41
C VAL A 118 -18.16 5.83 9.47
N ARG A 119 -18.34 5.42 10.73
CA ARG A 119 -17.55 5.92 11.86
C ARG A 119 -16.07 5.74 11.57
N THR A 120 -15.29 6.81 11.69
CA THR A 120 -13.88 6.80 11.25
C THR A 120 -12.94 7.18 12.39
N ILE A 121 -12.00 6.28 12.68
CA ILE A 121 -10.82 6.53 13.52
C ILE A 121 -9.65 6.86 12.59
N LEU A 122 -9.06 8.04 12.76
CA LEU A 122 -7.97 8.54 11.93
C LEU A 122 -6.62 8.44 12.67
N LEU A 123 -5.65 7.71 12.11
CA LEU A 123 -4.25 7.69 12.55
C LEU A 123 -3.42 8.34 11.45
N SER A 124 -3.09 9.63 11.61
CA SER A 124 -2.41 10.39 10.54
C SER A 124 -1.29 11.29 11.07
N ARG A 125 -0.31 11.60 10.22
CA ARG A 125 0.68 12.64 10.49
C ARG A 125 -0.03 13.98 10.79
N PRO A 126 0.47 14.82 11.73
CA PRO A 126 -0.06 16.16 11.95
C PRO A 126 -0.17 16.99 10.66
N GLY A 127 -1.29 17.70 10.49
CA GLY A 127 -1.57 18.52 9.31
C GLY A 127 -1.95 17.72 8.05
N SER A 128 -2.20 16.42 8.16
CA SER A 128 -2.75 15.65 7.03
C SER A 128 -4.17 16.11 6.70
N PRO A 129 -4.56 16.15 5.42
CA PRO A 129 -5.91 16.52 5.04
C PRO A 129 -6.91 15.48 5.59
N SER A 130 -8.01 15.96 6.15
CA SER A 130 -9.14 15.12 6.56
C SER A 130 -10.41 15.63 5.87
N PHE A 131 -11.31 14.71 5.53
CA PHE A 131 -12.65 15.04 5.06
C PHE A 131 -13.63 14.78 6.20
N GLY A 132 -14.47 15.77 6.50
CA GLY A 132 -15.37 15.71 7.66
C GLY A 132 -14.63 15.78 9.00
N THR A 133 -15.38 15.63 10.10
CA THR A 133 -14.82 15.52 11.46
C THR A 133 -14.73 14.04 11.81
N PRO A 134 -13.53 13.43 11.89
CA PRO A 134 -13.41 12.05 12.36
C PRO A 134 -13.94 11.92 13.79
N GLU A 135 -14.50 10.77 14.14
CA GLU A 135 -14.98 10.53 15.51
C GLU A 135 -13.82 10.54 16.50
N LEU A 136 -12.64 10.08 16.04
CA LEU A 136 -11.40 10.12 16.80
C LEU A 136 -10.20 10.32 15.87
N ALA A 137 -9.27 11.19 16.25
CA ALA A 137 -8.03 11.43 15.50
C ALA A 137 -6.80 11.32 16.41
N PHE A 138 -5.88 10.43 16.04
CA PHE A 138 -4.58 10.25 16.68
C PHE A 138 -3.48 10.82 15.79
N PRO A 139 -2.78 11.88 16.22
CA PRO A 139 -1.57 12.32 15.54
C PRO A 139 -0.47 11.28 15.78
N ILE A 140 0.12 10.77 14.69
CA ILE A 140 1.14 9.72 14.74
C ILE A 140 2.50 10.21 14.21
N ALA A 141 3.56 9.56 14.68
CA ALA A 141 4.90 9.72 14.18
C ALA A 141 5.06 9.07 12.80
N THR A 142 5.85 9.71 11.92
CA THR A 142 6.13 9.26 10.55
C THR A 142 7.39 8.36 10.52
N PRO A 143 7.30 7.10 10.05
CA PRO A 143 8.47 6.23 9.89
C PRO A 143 9.50 6.83 8.92
N GLY A 144 10.78 6.78 9.28
CA GLY A 144 11.87 7.35 8.49
C GLY A 144 12.04 8.87 8.60
N LEU A 145 11.22 9.54 9.41
CA LEU A 145 11.36 10.95 9.76
C LEU A 145 11.40 11.14 11.27
N ASP A 146 10.39 10.64 11.97
CA ASP A 146 10.20 10.81 13.41
C ASP A 146 10.76 9.64 14.23
N HIS A 147 10.84 8.45 13.62
CA HIS A 147 11.40 7.25 14.22
C HIS A 147 11.99 6.36 13.11
N PRO A 148 12.95 5.46 13.42
CA PRO A 148 13.46 4.53 12.43
C PRO A 148 12.39 3.51 12.01
N GLY A 149 12.48 3.01 10.78
CA GLY A 149 11.54 2.02 10.26
C GLY A 149 12.09 1.26 9.05
N ASP A 150 11.60 0.04 8.86
CA ASP A 150 11.96 -0.80 7.72
C ASP A 150 10.95 -0.61 6.61
N LEU A 151 11.40 -0.13 5.46
CA LEU A 151 10.56 0.21 4.33
C LEU A 151 11.06 -0.48 3.07
N TYR A 152 10.16 -1.10 2.32
CA TYR A 152 10.49 -1.55 0.98
C TYR A 152 10.63 -0.35 0.05
N ARG A 153 11.68 -0.37 -0.77
CA ARG A 153 11.86 0.59 -1.86
C ARG A 153 10.74 0.43 -2.90
N THR A 154 10.56 1.45 -3.73
CA THR A 154 9.50 1.52 -4.75
C THR A 154 9.58 0.43 -5.82
N ASP A 155 10.72 -0.24 -5.99
CA ASP A 155 10.96 -1.34 -6.92
C ASP A 155 10.80 -2.74 -6.29
N PRO A 156 9.87 -2.89 -5.34
CA PRO A 156 9.71 -3.93 -4.29
C PRO A 156 10.85 -4.86 -3.82
N VAL A 157 12.08 -4.76 -4.32
CA VAL A 157 13.09 -5.82 -4.14
C VAL A 157 13.83 -5.72 -2.80
N VAL A 158 14.07 -4.51 -2.32
CA VAL A 158 14.97 -4.26 -1.20
C VAL A 158 14.24 -3.58 -0.05
N THR A 159 14.38 -4.16 1.15
CA THR A 159 14.04 -3.49 2.40
C THR A 159 15.19 -2.55 2.80
N LEU A 160 14.87 -1.30 3.06
CA LEU A 160 15.79 -0.27 3.52
C LEU A 160 15.45 0.11 4.96
N ARG A 161 16.48 0.14 5.82
CA ARG A 161 16.38 0.72 7.15
C ARG A 161 16.45 2.24 7.06
N SER A 162 15.33 2.90 7.32
CA SER A 162 15.28 4.36 7.45
C SER A 162 15.65 4.79 8.88
N ARG A 163 16.35 5.92 9.00
CA ARG A 163 16.67 6.55 10.29
C ARG A 163 15.57 7.53 10.67
N GLY A 164 15.33 7.73 11.97
CA GLY A 164 14.59 8.91 12.44
C GLY A 164 15.49 10.14 12.29
N LEU A 165 15.03 11.15 11.54
CA LEU A 165 15.77 12.38 11.27
C LEU A 165 15.50 13.47 12.30
N ARG A 166 14.41 13.36 13.06
CA ARG A 166 14.07 14.25 14.17
C ARG A 166 13.44 13.48 15.33
N ARG A 167 13.34 14.14 16.49
CA ARG A 167 12.63 13.61 17.66
C ARG A 167 11.20 14.15 17.69
N THR A 168 10.28 13.33 18.14
CA THR A 168 8.89 13.70 18.40
C THR A 168 8.37 12.97 19.64
N ALA A 169 7.38 13.54 20.30
CA ALA A 169 6.62 12.86 21.36
C ALA A 169 5.40 12.10 20.82
N LEU A 170 5.13 12.17 19.51
CA LEU A 170 4.01 11.48 18.90
C LEU A 170 4.20 9.95 18.96
N PRO A 171 3.12 9.19 19.22
CA PRO A 171 3.18 7.73 19.22
C PRO A 171 3.36 7.20 17.79
N THR A 172 3.94 6.00 17.67
CA THR A 172 3.94 5.27 16.40
C THR A 172 2.57 4.63 16.15
N VAL A 173 2.25 4.29 14.90
CA VAL A 173 1.04 3.50 14.56
C VAL A 173 0.99 2.22 15.40
N ALA A 174 2.11 1.51 15.49
CA ALA A 174 2.20 0.26 16.25
C ALA A 174 1.87 0.46 17.73
N ALA A 175 2.35 1.54 18.36
CA ALA A 175 2.05 1.84 19.75
C ALA A 175 0.56 2.13 19.98
N VAL A 176 -0.08 2.88 19.07
CA VAL A 176 -1.53 3.16 19.14
C VAL A 176 -2.32 1.87 18.97
N LEU A 177 -2.01 1.05 17.96
CA LEU A 177 -2.73 -0.21 17.70
C LEU A 177 -2.54 -1.22 18.84
N ALA A 178 -1.35 -1.31 19.42
CA ALA A 178 -1.09 -2.16 20.58
C ALA A 178 -1.93 -1.72 21.79
N ALA A 179 -1.94 -0.42 22.10
CA ALA A 179 -2.75 0.12 23.19
C ALA A 179 -4.26 -0.10 22.97
N ILE A 180 -4.75 -0.03 21.73
CA ILE A 180 -6.13 -0.39 21.39
C ILE A 180 -6.36 -1.88 21.65
N GLY A 181 -5.47 -2.76 21.13
CA GLY A 181 -5.57 -4.20 21.29
C GLY A 181 -5.63 -4.66 22.75
N GLU A 182 -4.83 -4.07 23.63
CA GLU A 182 -4.83 -4.35 25.07
C GLU A 182 -6.16 -4.02 25.77
N ARG A 183 -6.97 -3.12 25.18
CA ARG A 183 -8.26 -2.67 25.73
C ARG A 183 -9.45 -3.36 25.09
N LEU A 184 -9.24 -4.07 23.97
CA LEU A 184 -10.27 -4.85 23.33
C LEU A 184 -10.51 -6.17 24.10
N PRO A 185 -11.77 -6.65 24.16
CA PRO A 185 -12.02 -7.97 24.70
C PRO A 185 -11.29 -9.04 23.87
N PRO A 186 -10.96 -10.20 24.46
CA PRO A 186 -10.36 -11.30 23.71
C PRO A 186 -11.26 -11.70 22.52
N PRO A 187 -10.68 -12.20 21.42
CA PRO A 187 -11.44 -12.63 20.27
C PRO A 187 -12.46 -13.70 20.68
N ARG A 188 -13.69 -13.58 20.17
CA ARG A 188 -14.70 -14.62 20.29
C ARG A 188 -14.32 -15.72 19.29
N ILE A 189 -13.70 -16.78 19.77
CA ILE A 189 -13.37 -18.00 19.00
C ILE A 189 -14.62 -18.88 18.94
#